data_AF-A0A835YQZ7-F1
#
_entry.id   AF-A0A835YQZ7-F1
#
_cell.length_a   1.000
_cell.length_b   1.000
_cell.length_c   1.000
_cell.angle_alpha   90.00
_cell.angle_beta   90.00
_cell.angle_gamma   90.00
#
_symmetry.space_group_name_H-M   'P 1'
#
loop_
_entity.id
_entity.type
_entity.pdbx_description
1 polymer ?
#
loop_
_entity_poly.entity_id
_entity_poly.type
_entity_poly.pdbx_seq_one_letter_code
_entity_poly.pdbx_strand_id
1 'polypeptide(L)'
;MHACSCIALLCATASVSQAFLAPLPNVSTATCLRMSLESSKGGSKDVIGRDVLLRGALSAGVAAALALTTAVSPADAIGPVKIALTNPTYAEVTCPPNTQVPGQKAGAGLRPVCIKVKADADNPAKKDLENPAIFGRVFDEDGTSVVANNPDGGTDAGQFAMIEGVVPPGKSKIEFQFVAAIGPKEELSKKTLTFPSIKAISYPGAGRYGAITECEMNPLADECDLGDDFSAYRRVSK
;
A
#
# COMPACT_ATOMS: atom_id res chain seq x y z
N MET A 1 5.44 33.97 -63.38
CA MET A 1 6.35 35.12 -63.65
C MET A 1 6.52 35.88 -62.35
N HIS A 2 7.77 36.23 -62.01
CA HIS A 2 8.26 36.89 -60.77
C HIS A 2 8.18 36.00 -59.51
N ALA A 3 9.21 35.32 -59.02
CA ALA A 3 10.65 35.56 -58.85
C ALA A 3 11.02 36.43 -57.62
N CYS A 4 11.99 35.90 -56.85
CA CYS A 4 12.92 36.57 -55.93
C CYS A 4 12.36 37.13 -54.61
N SER A 5 13.04 37.08 -53.45
CA SER A 5 14.39 36.63 -53.13
C SER A 5 14.57 36.47 -51.60
N CYS A 6 15.36 35.46 -51.23
CA CYS A 6 16.45 35.39 -50.24
C CYS A 6 16.51 36.32 -49.00
N ILE A 7 16.93 35.72 -47.86
CA ILE A 7 18.19 35.93 -47.10
C ILE A 7 18.00 35.34 -45.67
N ALA A 8 18.60 34.18 -45.38
CA ALA A 8 19.83 33.93 -44.60
C ALA A 8 19.64 34.02 -43.07
N LEU A 9 19.68 32.88 -42.35
CA LEU A 9 20.88 32.19 -41.84
C LEU A 9 21.62 33.00 -40.75
N LEU A 10 21.45 32.59 -39.49
CA LEU A 10 22.45 32.81 -38.44
C LEU A 10 22.46 31.60 -37.49
N CYS A 11 23.59 30.91 -37.54
CA CYS A 11 24.03 29.83 -36.68
C CYS A 11 24.68 30.44 -35.42
N ALA A 12 24.40 29.92 -34.23
CA ALA A 12 25.30 30.06 -33.08
C ALA A 12 25.04 28.94 -32.05
N THR A 13 25.94 27.96 -32.04
CA THR A 13 26.18 27.03 -30.95
C THR A 13 26.86 27.75 -29.79
N ALA A 14 26.46 27.45 -28.55
CA ALA A 14 27.32 27.67 -27.38
C ALA A 14 26.89 26.73 -26.25
N SER A 15 27.60 25.60 -26.17
CA SER A 15 27.76 24.82 -24.95
C SER A 15 28.63 25.62 -23.97
N VAL A 16 28.16 25.84 -22.74
CA VAL A 16 28.99 26.32 -21.64
C VAL A 16 28.69 25.47 -20.41
N SER A 17 29.58 24.51 -20.17
CA SER A 17 29.84 23.95 -18.86
C SER A 17 30.41 25.03 -17.94
N GLN A 18 29.78 25.29 -16.80
CA GLN A 18 30.49 25.83 -15.64
C GLN A 18 30.04 25.13 -14.37
N ALA A 19 30.95 24.29 -13.87
CA ALA A 19 31.03 23.86 -12.50
C ALA A 19 31.51 25.05 -11.65
N PHE A 20 30.82 25.34 -10.56
CA PHE A 20 31.41 26.05 -9.42
C PHE A 20 30.92 25.44 -8.12
N LEU A 21 31.92 25.03 -7.32
CA LEU A 21 31.84 24.48 -5.98
C LEU A 21 31.43 25.55 -4.95
N ALA A 22 30.69 25.12 -3.93
CA ALA A 22 30.61 25.76 -2.62
C ALA A 22 30.24 24.69 -1.54
N PRO A 23 30.57 24.90 -0.25
CA PRO A 23 31.15 23.86 0.61
C PRO A 23 30.19 23.11 1.53
N LEU A 24 30.68 21.95 1.98
CA LEU A 24 30.13 21.04 2.99
C LEU A 24 29.80 21.74 4.32
N PRO A 25 28.75 21.27 5.01
CA PRO A 25 28.92 20.90 6.40
C PRO A 25 28.87 19.38 6.61
N ASN A 26 29.98 18.94 7.21
CA ASN A 26 30.22 17.73 7.98
C ASN A 26 29.00 17.33 8.85
N VAL A 27 28.71 16.03 8.96
CA VAL A 27 28.40 15.29 10.21
C VAL A 27 27.70 13.94 9.93
N SER A 28 28.24 12.90 10.58
CA SER A 28 27.68 11.58 10.92
C SER A 28 27.55 10.49 9.86
N THR A 29 28.69 9.82 9.64
CA THR A 29 28.82 8.46 9.11
C THR A 29 28.19 7.39 10.03
N ALA A 30 27.19 6.71 9.48
CA ALA A 30 27.00 5.25 9.44
C ALA A 30 27.54 4.39 10.59
N THR A 31 26.62 3.90 11.43
CA THR A 31 26.74 2.60 12.10
C THR A 31 26.24 1.52 11.14
N CYS A 32 27.16 0.89 10.40
CA CYS A 32 26.92 -0.41 9.74
C CYS A 32 27.72 -1.47 10.50
N LEU A 33 27.01 -2.22 11.34
CA LEU A 33 27.51 -3.46 11.95
C LEU A 33 27.72 -4.51 10.85
N ARG A 34 28.97 -4.59 10.37
CA ARG A 34 29.52 -5.78 9.72
C ARG A 34 29.85 -6.80 10.81
N MET A 35 29.05 -7.86 10.93
CA MET A 35 29.49 -9.08 11.61
C MET A 35 30.39 -9.85 10.64
N SER A 36 31.70 -9.61 10.74
CA SER A 36 32.71 -10.54 10.23
C SER A 36 32.89 -11.66 11.25
N LEU A 37 32.64 -12.90 10.81
CA LEU A 37 33.07 -14.11 11.51
C LEU A 37 34.58 -14.28 11.26
N GLU A 38 35.39 -13.85 12.22
CA GLU A 38 36.82 -14.15 12.25
C GLU A 38 37.09 -15.44 13.04
N SER A 39 37.70 -16.36 12.29
CA SER A 39 38.43 -17.54 12.69
C SER A 39 39.39 -17.26 13.85
N SER A 40 39.24 -17.98 14.96
CA SER A 40 40.23 -18.02 16.04
C SER A 40 40.86 -19.42 16.11
N LYS A 41 42.17 -19.44 15.85
CA LYS A 41 43.06 -20.60 15.91
C LYS A 41 43.83 -20.54 17.23
N GLY A 42 43.71 -21.58 18.05
CA GLY A 42 44.54 -21.84 19.23
C GLY A 42 43.86 -22.95 20.05
N GLY A 43 44.44 -24.11 20.35
CA GLY A 43 45.83 -24.52 20.33
C GLY A 43 46.30 -24.84 21.74
N SER A 44 45.87 -25.96 22.34
CA SER A 44 46.70 -26.79 23.23
C SER A 44 45.99 -28.03 23.79
N LYS A 45 46.57 -29.18 23.42
CA LYS A 45 47.07 -30.28 24.26
C LYS A 45 46.11 -31.15 25.08
N ASP A 46 46.16 -32.43 24.70
CA ASP A 46 46.29 -33.64 25.53
C ASP A 46 45.20 -33.95 26.56
N VAL A 47 44.57 -35.12 26.44
CA VAL A 47 44.97 -36.33 27.19
C VAL A 47 44.12 -37.52 26.74
N ILE A 48 44.83 -38.64 26.65
CA ILE A 48 44.46 -40.01 26.30
C ILE A 48 43.43 -40.61 27.29
N GLY A 49 42.48 -41.39 26.78
CA GLY A 49 41.62 -42.27 27.58
C GLY A 49 40.96 -43.34 26.72
N ARG A 50 41.66 -44.47 26.57
CA ARG A 50 41.22 -45.70 25.90
C ARG A 50 40.13 -46.44 26.69
N ASP A 51 39.26 -47.12 25.94
CA ASP A 51 38.64 -48.42 26.19
C ASP A 51 37.90 -48.65 27.52
N VAL A 52 36.63 -49.10 27.45
CA VAL A 52 36.17 -50.40 28.01
C VAL A 52 34.66 -50.61 27.76
N LEU A 53 34.41 -51.63 26.94
CA LEU A 53 33.38 -52.70 26.97
C LEU A 53 31.90 -52.38 27.23
N LEU A 54 30.99 -52.68 26.30
CA LEU A 54 30.38 -53.99 25.99
C LEU A 54 29.39 -54.53 27.07
N ARG A 55 28.15 -54.75 26.60
CA ARG A 55 27.12 -55.76 27.00
C ARG A 55 25.96 -55.33 27.90
N GLY A 56 24.75 -55.66 27.39
CA GLY A 56 23.47 -55.68 28.11
C GLY A 56 22.33 -55.15 27.21
N ALA A 57 21.99 -55.81 26.11
CA ALA A 57 20.97 -56.86 26.02
C ALA A 57 19.52 -56.41 26.36
N LEU A 58 18.70 -56.36 25.31
CA LEU A 58 17.28 -56.74 25.26
C LEU A 58 16.28 -56.01 26.17
N SER A 59 15.57 -55.05 25.60
CA SER A 59 14.13 -54.90 25.84
C SER A 59 13.46 -54.46 24.54
N ALA A 60 12.68 -55.37 23.96
CA ALA A 60 11.78 -55.08 22.87
C ALA A 60 10.71 -54.09 23.37
N GLY A 61 10.73 -52.87 22.84
CA GLY A 61 9.68 -51.89 23.01
C GLY A 61 9.37 -51.30 21.64
N VAL A 62 8.42 -51.90 20.94
CA VAL A 62 7.82 -51.32 19.72
C VAL A 62 7.04 -50.10 20.16
N ALA A 63 7.72 -48.97 20.39
CA ALA A 63 7.10 -47.67 20.43
C ALA A 63 6.93 -47.24 18.97
N ALA A 64 5.88 -47.77 18.32
CA ALA A 64 5.35 -47.19 17.10
C ALA A 64 4.88 -45.78 17.46
N ALA A 65 5.79 -44.81 17.32
CA ALA A 65 5.47 -43.41 17.39
C ALA A 65 4.45 -43.15 16.26
N LEU A 66 3.18 -43.11 16.64
CA LEU A 66 2.13 -42.45 15.88
C LEU A 66 2.53 -40.98 15.76
N ALA A 67 3.40 -40.70 14.80
CA ALA A 67 3.56 -39.38 14.24
C ALA A 67 2.23 -39.07 13.55
N LEU A 68 1.27 -38.59 14.35
CA LEU A 68 0.15 -37.80 13.87
C LEU A 68 0.77 -36.62 13.13
N THR A 69 0.95 -36.79 11.83
CA THR A 69 1.14 -35.73 10.87
C THR A 69 -0.17 -34.95 10.83
N THR A 70 -0.44 -34.18 11.90
CA THR A 70 -1.37 -33.07 11.80
C THR A 70 -0.74 -32.14 10.79
N ALA A 71 -1.20 -32.24 9.54
CA ALA A 71 -0.93 -31.27 8.51
C ALA A 71 -1.43 -29.94 9.07
N VAL A 72 -0.51 -29.19 9.69
CA VAL A 72 -0.73 -27.79 10.03
C VAL A 72 -1.05 -27.15 8.70
N SER A 73 -2.33 -26.87 8.49
CA SER A 73 -2.76 -26.12 7.32
C SER A 73 -1.99 -24.81 7.35
N PRO A 74 -1.42 -24.37 6.21
CA PRO A 74 -0.67 -23.12 6.18
C PRO A 74 -1.57 -22.05 6.77
N ALA A 75 -1.09 -21.39 7.82
CA ALA A 75 -1.79 -20.27 8.40
C ALA A 75 -1.87 -19.19 7.31
N ASP A 76 -3.05 -19.01 6.74
CA ASP A 76 -3.33 -17.87 5.88
C ASP A 76 -3.16 -16.62 6.74
N ALA A 77 -2.02 -15.96 6.59
CA ALA A 77 -1.74 -14.73 7.31
C ALA A 77 -2.83 -13.70 6.93
N ILE A 78 -3.70 -13.38 7.87
CA ILE A 78 -4.75 -12.37 7.72
C ILE A 78 -4.05 -11.01 7.72
N GLY A 79 -3.53 -10.63 6.55
CA GLY A 79 -2.81 -9.39 6.33
C GLY A 79 -3.33 -8.64 5.11
N PRO A 80 -2.89 -7.39 4.90
CA PRO A 80 -3.26 -6.62 3.73
C PRO A 80 -2.81 -7.34 2.45
N VAL A 81 -3.75 -7.55 1.52
CA VAL A 81 -3.46 -8.15 0.22
C VAL A 81 -3.22 -7.03 -0.79
N LYS A 82 -2.04 -7.03 -1.40
CA LYS A 82 -1.67 -6.09 -2.46
C LYS A 82 -2.08 -6.68 -3.81
N ILE A 83 -2.84 -5.91 -4.56
CA ILE A 83 -3.30 -6.23 -5.91
C ILE A 83 -2.53 -5.32 -6.87
N ALA A 84 -1.80 -5.92 -7.82
CA ALA A 84 -1.10 -5.17 -8.85
C ALA A 84 -2.11 -4.69 -9.89
N LEU A 85 -2.04 -3.41 -10.26
CA LEU A 85 -2.85 -2.82 -11.32
C LEU A 85 -1.97 -2.52 -12.52
N THR A 86 -2.39 -2.97 -13.69
CA THR A 86 -1.66 -2.83 -14.95
C THR A 86 -2.56 -2.30 -16.06
N ASN A 87 -1.97 -1.72 -17.10
CA ASN A 87 -2.67 -1.15 -18.26
C ASN A 87 -3.82 -0.18 -17.90
N PRO A 88 -3.58 0.84 -17.05
CA PRO A 88 -4.62 1.80 -16.72
C PRO A 88 -5.01 2.59 -17.97
N THR A 89 -6.30 2.60 -18.23
CA THR A 89 -6.96 3.47 -19.23
C THR A 89 -7.94 4.35 -18.50
N TYR A 90 -8.14 5.58 -18.94
CA TYR A 90 -8.97 6.54 -18.21
C TYR A 90 -9.92 7.29 -19.15
N ALA A 91 -11.04 7.72 -18.59
CA ALA A 91 -12.01 8.58 -19.23
C ALA A 91 -12.54 9.60 -18.23
N GLU A 92 -12.71 10.84 -18.67
CA GLU A 92 -13.39 11.87 -17.90
C GLU A 92 -14.89 11.53 -17.83
N VAL A 93 -15.45 11.61 -16.62
CA VAL A 93 -16.86 11.35 -16.36
C VAL A 93 -17.46 12.51 -15.58
N THR A 94 -18.77 12.71 -15.70
CA THR A 94 -19.47 13.72 -14.93
C THR A 94 -19.38 13.41 -13.44
N CYS A 95 -18.93 14.38 -12.65
CA CYS A 95 -18.90 14.23 -11.20
C CYS A 95 -20.32 14.18 -10.61
N PRO A 96 -20.56 13.36 -9.58
CA PRO A 96 -21.76 13.45 -8.77
C PRO A 96 -21.96 14.88 -8.23
N PRO A 97 -23.21 15.33 -8.04
CA PRO A 97 -23.47 16.64 -7.44
C PRO A 97 -22.84 16.74 -6.04
N ASN A 98 -22.31 17.92 -5.68
CA ASN A 98 -21.59 18.19 -4.43
C ASN A 98 -20.24 17.45 -4.25
N THR A 99 -19.63 16.95 -5.32
CA THR A 99 -18.28 16.39 -5.24
C THR A 99 -17.26 17.47 -4.89
N GLN A 100 -16.55 17.30 -3.78
CA GLN A 100 -15.45 18.17 -3.36
C GLN A 100 -14.11 17.48 -3.59
N VAL A 101 -13.06 18.26 -3.78
CA VAL A 101 -11.70 17.75 -3.87
C VAL A 101 -11.31 17.16 -2.49
N PRO A 102 -10.85 15.90 -2.42
CA PRO A 102 -10.43 15.31 -1.16
C PRO A 102 -9.23 16.07 -0.56
N GLY A 103 -9.30 16.40 0.74
CA GLY A 103 -8.29 17.19 1.45
C GLY A 103 -8.57 18.70 1.41
N GLN A 104 -9.39 19.18 2.35
CA GLN A 104 -9.89 20.56 2.38
C GLN A 104 -8.83 21.66 2.29
N LYS A 105 -7.62 21.42 2.84
CA LYS A 105 -6.51 22.40 2.79
C LYS A 105 -5.69 22.31 1.51
N ALA A 106 -5.46 21.11 1.00
CA ALA A 106 -4.65 20.89 -0.20
C ALA A 106 -5.45 21.11 -1.50
N GLY A 107 -6.77 20.89 -1.45
CA GLY A 107 -7.70 21.12 -2.55
C GLY A 107 -8.27 22.53 -2.64
N ALA A 108 -7.88 23.45 -1.75
CA ALA A 108 -8.43 24.81 -1.74
C ALA A 108 -8.06 25.56 -3.03
N GLY A 109 -9.06 25.96 -3.81
CA GLY A 109 -8.88 26.66 -5.09
C GLY A 109 -8.69 25.75 -6.31
N LEU A 110 -8.73 24.43 -6.13
CA LEU A 110 -8.68 23.44 -7.21
C LEU A 110 -10.09 22.99 -7.61
N ARG A 111 -10.28 22.69 -8.89
CA ARG A 111 -11.54 22.18 -9.45
C ARG A 111 -11.55 20.65 -9.39
N PRO A 112 -12.64 20.02 -8.90
CA PRO A 112 -12.78 18.57 -8.97
C PRO A 112 -13.10 18.13 -10.40
N VAL A 113 -12.34 17.16 -10.90
CA VAL A 113 -12.59 16.48 -12.18
C VAL A 113 -12.69 14.98 -11.90
N CYS A 114 -13.78 14.34 -12.30
CA CYS A 114 -13.99 12.93 -12.02
C CYS A 114 -13.48 12.07 -13.17
N ILE A 115 -12.68 11.07 -12.81
CA ILE A 115 -12.00 10.21 -13.76
C ILE A 115 -12.36 8.77 -13.44
N LYS A 116 -12.85 8.07 -14.46
CA LYS A 116 -13.07 6.63 -14.40
C LYS A 116 -11.86 5.95 -15.01
N VAL A 117 -11.22 5.07 -14.23
CA VAL A 117 -10.05 4.30 -14.64
C VAL A 117 -10.45 2.85 -14.78
N LYS A 118 -10.05 2.23 -15.89
CA LYS A 118 -10.12 0.78 -16.11
C LYS A 118 -8.71 0.22 -16.10
N ALA A 119 -8.49 -0.84 -15.33
CA ALA A 119 -7.18 -1.48 -15.23
C ALA A 119 -7.33 -3.00 -15.14
N ASP A 120 -6.28 -3.71 -15.52
CA ASP A 120 -6.15 -5.14 -15.28
C ASP A 120 -5.60 -5.34 -13.86
N ALA A 121 -6.35 -6.02 -13.01
CA ALA A 121 -5.99 -6.36 -11.64
C ALA A 121 -5.50 -7.82 -11.56
N ASP A 122 -4.44 -8.07 -10.79
CA ASP A 122 -3.99 -9.41 -10.44
C ASP A 122 -4.15 -9.62 -8.93
N ASN A 123 -5.16 -10.40 -8.55
CA ASN A 123 -5.46 -10.75 -7.17
C ASN A 123 -4.69 -12.03 -6.79
N PRO A 124 -3.63 -11.94 -5.96
CA PRO A 124 -2.88 -13.11 -5.53
C PRO A 124 -3.59 -13.94 -4.46
N ALA A 125 -4.67 -13.42 -3.85
CA ALA A 125 -5.44 -14.18 -2.89
C ALA A 125 -6.31 -15.22 -3.60
N LYS A 126 -6.49 -16.37 -2.96
CA LYS A 126 -7.36 -17.46 -3.45
C LYS A 126 -8.84 -17.23 -3.10
N LYS A 127 -9.21 -15.97 -2.86
CA LYS A 127 -10.55 -15.56 -2.44
C LYS A 127 -10.89 -14.20 -3.04
N ASP A 128 -12.17 -13.94 -3.06
CA ASP A 128 -12.77 -12.67 -3.41
C ASP A 128 -12.32 -11.57 -2.43
N LEU A 129 -11.93 -10.43 -2.97
CA LEU A 129 -11.52 -9.24 -2.21
C LEU A 129 -12.54 -8.14 -2.40
N GLU A 130 -13.21 -7.76 -1.31
CA GLU A 130 -14.26 -6.75 -1.32
C GLU A 130 -13.69 -5.37 -1.00
N ASN A 131 -14.16 -4.36 -1.74
CA ASN A 131 -13.85 -2.94 -1.55
C ASN A 131 -12.34 -2.62 -1.41
N PRO A 132 -11.45 -3.10 -2.30
CA PRO A 132 -10.04 -2.76 -2.22
C PRO A 132 -9.82 -1.25 -2.43
N ALA A 133 -9.00 -0.67 -1.57
CA ALA A 133 -8.64 0.75 -1.60
C ALA A 133 -7.49 1.00 -2.58
N ILE A 134 -7.57 2.08 -3.37
CA ILE A 134 -6.55 2.44 -4.35
C ILE A 134 -5.55 3.43 -3.74
N PHE A 135 -4.27 3.11 -3.95
CA PHE A 135 -3.12 3.90 -3.52
C PHE A 135 -2.16 4.10 -4.71
N GLY A 136 -1.28 5.10 -4.59
CA GLY A 136 -0.23 5.33 -5.58
C GLY A 136 -0.12 6.79 -5.99
N ARG A 137 0.47 7.02 -7.15
CA ARG A 137 0.64 8.36 -7.72
C ARG A 137 -0.01 8.47 -9.08
N VAL A 138 -0.56 9.65 -9.35
CA VAL A 138 -1.10 10.02 -10.65
C VAL A 138 -0.56 11.41 -10.97
N PHE A 139 0.11 11.56 -12.10
CA PHE A 139 0.69 12.83 -12.54
C PHE A 139 0.10 13.25 -13.87
N ASP A 140 0.04 14.56 -14.10
CA ASP A 140 -0.17 15.13 -15.42
C ASP A 140 1.14 15.17 -16.23
N GLU A 141 1.04 15.63 -17.48
CA GLU A 141 2.20 15.79 -18.38
C GLU A 141 3.25 16.76 -17.85
N ASP A 142 2.83 17.72 -17.01
CA ASP A 142 3.71 18.72 -16.40
C ASP A 142 4.46 18.17 -15.18
N GLY A 143 4.19 16.91 -14.79
CA GLY A 143 4.74 16.28 -13.60
C GLY A 143 4.07 16.72 -12.30
N THR A 144 2.91 17.37 -12.38
CA THR A 144 2.11 17.79 -11.23
C THR A 144 1.21 16.65 -10.77
N SER A 145 1.16 16.41 -9.46
CA SER A 145 0.27 15.40 -8.91
C SER A 145 -1.19 15.84 -9.02
N VAL A 146 -2.03 15.01 -9.63
CA VAL A 146 -3.47 15.27 -9.74
C VAL A 146 -4.26 14.74 -8.53
N VAL A 147 -3.57 14.10 -7.57
CA VAL A 147 -4.17 13.60 -6.33
C VAL A 147 -3.93 14.59 -5.20
N ALA A 148 -4.99 15.25 -4.73
CA ALA A 148 -4.88 16.32 -3.75
C ALA A 148 -4.27 15.93 -2.40
N ASN A 149 -4.32 14.66 -1.99
CA ASN A 149 -3.67 14.24 -0.72
C ASN A 149 -2.14 14.13 -0.84
N ASN A 150 -1.59 14.23 -2.05
CA ASN A 150 -0.16 14.07 -2.33
C ASN A 150 0.34 15.13 -3.32
N PRO A 151 0.33 16.41 -2.96
CA PRO A 151 0.71 17.49 -3.87
C PRO A 151 2.20 17.49 -4.22
N ASP A 152 3.06 16.95 -3.35
CA ASP A 152 4.51 16.86 -3.55
C ASP A 152 4.94 15.66 -4.41
N GLY A 153 4.10 14.62 -4.49
CA GLY A 153 4.37 13.44 -5.31
C GLY A 153 5.58 12.61 -4.84
N GLY A 154 6.19 12.93 -3.69
CA GLY A 154 7.40 12.26 -3.20
C GLY A 154 7.12 10.86 -2.64
N THR A 155 5.88 10.59 -2.23
CA THR A 155 5.45 9.29 -1.71
C THR A 155 4.20 8.80 -2.44
N ASP A 156 3.77 7.55 -2.19
CA ASP A 156 2.46 7.12 -2.67
C ASP A 156 1.37 7.92 -1.96
N ALA A 157 0.39 8.43 -2.70
CA ALA A 157 -0.75 9.06 -2.08
C ALA A 157 -1.46 8.06 -1.17
N GLY A 158 -2.01 8.57 -0.06
CA GLY A 158 -2.96 7.81 0.75
C GLY A 158 -4.17 7.40 -0.10
N GLN A 159 -5.10 6.64 0.49
CA GLN A 159 -6.29 6.18 -0.21
C GLN A 159 -7.01 7.34 -0.90
N PHE A 160 -7.08 7.29 -2.23
CA PHE A 160 -7.72 8.34 -3.04
C PHE A 160 -8.92 7.84 -3.85
N ALA A 161 -9.07 6.52 -3.95
CA ALA A 161 -10.22 5.88 -4.57
C ALA A 161 -10.48 4.52 -3.90
N MET A 162 -11.62 3.94 -4.22
CA MET A 162 -11.98 2.58 -3.83
C MET A 162 -12.61 1.89 -5.03
N ILE A 163 -12.33 0.60 -5.20
CA ILE A 163 -13.02 -0.22 -6.19
C ILE A 163 -14.36 -0.61 -5.57
N GLU A 164 -15.45 -0.22 -6.20
CA GLU A 164 -16.78 -0.64 -5.77
C GLU A 164 -17.00 -2.11 -6.17
N GLY A 165 -17.27 -2.97 -5.19
CA GLY A 165 -17.58 -4.37 -5.42
C GLY A 165 -16.43 -5.34 -5.11
N VAL A 166 -16.36 -6.41 -5.89
CA VAL A 166 -15.55 -7.61 -5.59
C VAL A 166 -14.50 -7.83 -6.67
N VAL A 167 -13.25 -8.04 -6.26
CA VAL A 167 -12.16 -8.45 -7.14
C VAL A 167 -11.96 -9.97 -6.99
N PRO A 168 -12.27 -10.77 -8.04
CA PRO A 168 -12.14 -12.22 -7.98
C PRO A 168 -10.66 -12.65 -7.92
N PRO A 169 -10.36 -13.89 -7.52
CA PRO A 169 -9.00 -14.43 -7.52
C PRO A 169 -8.40 -14.48 -8.93
N GLY A 170 -7.09 -14.17 -9.04
CA GLY A 170 -6.36 -14.14 -10.30
C GLY A 170 -6.55 -12.84 -11.11
N LYS A 171 -6.41 -12.94 -12.43
CA LYS A 171 -6.47 -11.78 -13.33
C LYS A 171 -7.91 -11.39 -13.66
N SER A 172 -8.24 -10.12 -13.47
CA SER A 172 -9.56 -9.56 -13.74
C SER A 172 -9.48 -8.13 -14.26
N LYS A 173 -10.56 -7.64 -14.87
CA LYS A 173 -10.71 -6.23 -15.25
C LYS A 173 -11.52 -5.52 -14.18
N ILE A 174 -11.00 -4.41 -13.69
CA ILE A 174 -11.65 -3.59 -12.68
C ILE A 174 -11.89 -2.18 -13.21
N GLU A 175 -12.87 -1.51 -12.62
CA GLU A 175 -13.14 -0.10 -12.85
C GLU A 175 -13.22 0.61 -11.49
N PHE A 176 -12.63 1.80 -11.40
CA PHE A 176 -12.77 2.65 -10.22
C PHE A 176 -12.85 4.11 -10.65
N GLN A 177 -13.45 4.94 -9.80
CA GLN A 177 -13.58 6.37 -10.03
C GLN A 177 -12.83 7.13 -8.95
N PHE A 178 -12.12 8.18 -9.35
CA PHE A 178 -11.47 9.09 -8.41
C PHE A 178 -11.66 10.55 -8.84
N VAL A 179 -11.43 11.46 -7.88
CA VAL A 179 -11.53 12.90 -8.10
C VAL A 179 -10.11 13.46 -8.24
N ALA A 180 -9.79 13.91 -9.45
CA ALA A 180 -8.57 14.67 -9.72
C ALA A 180 -8.75 16.13 -9.32
N ALA A 181 -7.68 16.72 -8.79
CA ALA A 181 -7.62 18.12 -8.38
C ALA A 181 -6.83 18.90 -9.43
N ILE A 182 -7.53 19.77 -10.17
CA ILE A 182 -6.96 20.46 -11.33
C ILE A 182 -7.05 21.97 -11.15
N GLY A 183 -6.11 22.70 -11.74
CA GLY A 183 -6.12 24.16 -11.71
C GLY A 183 -7.43 24.74 -12.29
N PRO A 184 -7.90 25.89 -11.81
CA PRO A 184 -9.19 26.46 -12.22
C PRO A 184 -9.27 26.83 -13.71
N LYS A 185 -8.12 26.98 -14.38
CA LYS A 185 -8.02 27.32 -15.82
C LYS A 185 -7.58 26.14 -16.68
N GLU A 186 -7.39 24.97 -16.08
CA GLU A 186 -6.85 23.80 -16.75
C GLU A 186 -7.96 22.80 -17.09
N GLU A 187 -7.83 22.20 -18.26
CA GLU A 187 -8.74 21.17 -18.77
C GLU A 187 -7.98 19.85 -18.86
N LEU A 188 -8.47 18.84 -18.15
CA LEU A 188 -7.86 17.52 -18.12
C LEU A 188 -7.92 16.82 -19.48
N SER A 189 -8.93 17.15 -20.30
CA SER A 189 -9.07 16.62 -21.65
C SER A 189 -7.92 17.01 -22.59
N LYS A 190 -7.09 18.00 -22.20
CA LYS A 190 -5.89 18.43 -22.93
C LYS A 190 -4.59 17.85 -22.36
N LYS A 191 -4.64 17.17 -21.20
CA LYS A 191 -3.46 16.62 -20.51
C LYS A 191 -3.53 15.10 -20.46
N THR A 192 -2.42 14.43 -20.76
CA THR A 192 -2.26 12.99 -20.53
C THR A 192 -1.96 12.71 -19.05
N LEU A 193 -2.62 11.70 -18.49
CA LEU A 193 -2.33 11.23 -17.14
C LEU A 193 -1.38 10.03 -17.16
N THR A 194 -0.43 10.04 -16.24
CA THR A 194 0.50 8.93 -16.01
C THR A 194 0.27 8.31 -14.64
N PHE A 195 0.34 6.97 -14.58
CA PHE A 195 0.02 6.18 -13.39
C PHE A 195 1.24 5.34 -12.98
N PRO A 196 2.33 5.95 -12.49
CA PRO A 196 3.61 5.25 -12.30
C PRO A 196 3.61 4.18 -11.21
N SER A 197 2.69 4.23 -10.24
CA SER A 197 2.75 3.38 -9.03
C SER A 197 1.38 3.05 -8.43
N ILE A 198 0.36 2.89 -9.26
CA ILE A 198 -0.97 2.54 -8.77
C ILE A 198 -1.03 1.09 -8.29
N LYS A 199 -1.69 0.88 -7.15
CA LYS A 199 -1.93 -0.44 -6.55
C LYS A 199 -3.22 -0.41 -5.77
N ALA A 200 -3.89 -1.55 -5.69
CA ALA A 200 -5.03 -1.70 -4.80
C ALA A 200 -4.61 -2.52 -3.58
N ILE A 201 -5.13 -2.17 -2.41
CA ILE A 201 -4.88 -2.89 -1.17
C ILE A 201 -6.23 -3.27 -0.57
N SER A 202 -6.44 -4.57 -0.41
CA SER A 202 -7.58 -5.10 0.32
C SER A 202 -7.17 -5.41 1.75
N TYR A 203 -8.00 -5.00 2.71
CA TYR A 203 -7.86 -5.37 4.11
C TYR A 203 -8.90 -6.44 4.43
N PRO A 204 -8.57 -7.74 4.33
CA PRO A 204 -9.53 -8.80 4.59
C PRO A 204 -10.05 -8.69 6.02
N GLY A 205 -11.36 -8.52 6.17
CA GLY A 205 -12.01 -8.30 7.45
C GLY A 205 -12.27 -6.84 7.82
N ALA A 206 -11.91 -5.86 6.99
CA ALA A 206 -12.28 -4.45 7.24
C ALA A 206 -13.80 -4.26 7.35
N GLY A 207 -14.59 -4.98 6.54
CA GLY A 207 -16.05 -4.98 6.64
C GLY A 207 -16.63 -5.74 7.84
N ARG A 208 -15.81 -6.37 8.69
CA ARG A 208 -16.27 -7.05 9.92
C ARG A 208 -16.56 -6.06 11.04
N TYR A 209 -16.04 -4.85 10.93
CA TYR A 209 -16.33 -3.76 11.86
C TYR A 209 -17.45 -2.94 11.24
N GLY A 210 -18.66 -3.02 11.81
CA GLY A 210 -19.73 -2.10 11.47
C GLY A 210 -19.31 -0.66 11.78
N ALA A 211 -20.08 0.32 11.29
CA ALA A 211 -19.93 1.68 11.79
C ALA A 211 -20.08 1.64 13.32
N ILE A 212 -19.08 2.15 14.05
CA ILE A 212 -19.13 2.16 15.52
C ILE A 212 -20.40 2.89 15.90
N THR A 213 -21.31 2.17 16.54
CA THR A 213 -22.62 2.71 16.90
C THR A 213 -22.46 3.68 18.08
N GLU A 214 -23.42 4.59 18.25
CA GLU A 214 -23.40 5.52 19.37
C GLU A 214 -23.37 4.79 20.73
N CYS A 215 -23.93 3.58 20.79
CA CYS A 215 -23.85 2.71 21.97
C CYS A 215 -22.46 2.11 22.24
N GLU A 216 -21.64 1.94 21.21
CA GLU A 216 -20.26 1.46 21.37
C GLU A 216 -19.30 2.59 21.78
N MET A 217 -19.55 3.83 21.35
CA MET A 217 -18.78 5.00 21.79
C MET A 217 -19.28 5.60 23.11
N ASN A 218 -20.58 5.54 23.35
CA ASN A 218 -21.25 6.07 24.53
C ASN A 218 -22.26 5.05 25.07
N PRO A 219 -21.84 4.15 25.98
CA PRO A 219 -22.74 3.16 26.58
C PRO A 219 -23.81 3.76 27.49
N LEU A 220 -23.82 5.08 27.68
CA LEU A 220 -24.80 5.83 28.48
C LEU A 220 -25.74 6.69 27.62
N ALA A 221 -25.69 6.59 26.28
CA ALA A 221 -26.63 7.30 25.42
C ALA A 221 -28.05 6.75 25.62
N ASP A 222 -29.04 7.65 25.66
CA ASP A 222 -30.43 7.34 26.04
C ASP A 222 -31.13 6.34 25.09
N GLU A 223 -30.64 6.19 23.85
CA GLU A 223 -31.16 5.25 22.83
C GLU A 223 -30.52 3.86 22.92
N CYS A 224 -29.53 3.69 23.79
CA CYS A 224 -28.92 2.41 24.09
C CYS A 224 -29.70 1.77 25.23
N ASP A 225 -30.88 1.26 24.89
CA ASP A 225 -31.68 0.47 25.81
C ASP A 225 -30.80 -0.66 26.34
N LEU A 226 -30.43 -0.52 27.60
CA LEU A 226 -29.98 -1.61 28.46
C LEU A 226 -31.15 -2.58 28.58
N GLY A 227 -31.38 -3.35 27.51
CA GLY A 227 -32.10 -4.60 27.57
C GLY A 227 -31.29 -5.52 28.46
N ASP A 228 -31.53 -5.40 29.77
CA ASP A 228 -31.86 -6.51 30.66
C ASP A 228 -31.91 -6.00 32.11
N ASP A 229 -33.14 -5.96 32.64
CA ASP A 229 -33.46 -6.73 33.84
C ASP A 229 -32.63 -6.47 35.12
N PHE A 230 -32.36 -5.21 35.44
CA PHE A 230 -31.92 -4.81 36.79
C PHE A 230 -33.03 -4.95 37.87
N SER A 231 -34.15 -5.58 37.54
CA SER A 231 -35.25 -5.84 38.46
C SER A 231 -35.03 -7.09 39.32
N ALA A 232 -34.13 -8.00 38.89
CA ALA A 232 -33.86 -9.25 39.60
C ALA A 232 -32.92 -9.09 40.82
N TYR A 233 -32.09 -8.04 40.90
CA TYR A 233 -31.14 -7.86 42.01
C TYR A 233 -31.68 -7.06 43.19
N ARG A 234 -32.88 -6.47 43.08
CA ARG A 234 -33.51 -5.70 44.18
C ARG A 234 -34.47 -6.53 45.04
N ARG A 235 -34.38 -7.87 45.01
CA ARG A 235 -35.12 -8.79 45.91
C ARG A 235 -34.23 -9.66 46.79
N VAL A 236 -32.98 -9.28 47.01
CA VAL A 236 -32.15 -9.86 48.08
C VAL A 236 -31.43 -8.75 48.82
N SER A 237 -32.19 -7.89 49.52
CA SER A 237 -31.78 -7.24 50.77
C SER A 237 -32.87 -6.28 51.25
N LYS A 238 -33.57 -6.73 52.30
CA LYS A 238 -34.58 -6.06 53.14
C LYS A 238 -36.00 -5.96 52.60
#